data_AF-A0A1V1NZ76-F1
#
_entry.id   AF-A0A1V1NZ76-F1
#
_cell.length_a   1.000
_cell.length_b   1.000
_cell.length_c   1.000
_cell.angle_alpha   90.00
_cell.angle_beta   90.00
_cell.angle_gamma   90.00
#
_symmetry.space_group_name_H-M   'P 1'
#
loop_
_entity.id
_entity.type
_entity.pdbx_description
1 polymer ?
#
loop_
_entity_poly.entity_id
_entity_poly.type
_entity_poly.pdbx_seq_one_letter_code
_entity_poly.pdbx_strand_id
1 'polypeptide(L)' 'MKILYFTATGNSLYIAKSIGGELYSIPQMVKEGTFDFTDEKIGIVSPLHSWSAPLYVVDFFKKSNFLTVIIFLQ' A
#
# COMPACT_ATOMS: atom_id res chain seq x y z
N MET A 1 0.32 5.86 -11.54
CA MET A 1 0.37 4.63 -10.73
C MET A 1 0.70 4.99 -9.29
N LYS A 2 -0.29 4.84 -8.42
CA LYS A 2 -0.15 4.98 -6.97
C LYS A 2 0.39 3.69 -6.38
N ILE A 3 1.36 3.78 -5.47
CA ILE A 3 1.89 2.66 -4.72
C ILE A 3 1.65 2.90 -3.24
N LEU A 4 0.82 2.07 -2.65
CA LEU A 4 0.56 2.05 -1.22
C LEU A 4 1.55 1.10 -0.57
N TYR A 5 2.32 1.58 0.40
CA TYR A 5 3.32 0.75 1.04
C TYR A 5 3.27 0.80 2.56
N PHE A 6 3.61 -0.33 3.18
CA PHE A 6 3.88 -0.43 4.60
C PHE A 6 5.32 -0.91 4.80
N THR A 7 6.06 -0.28 5.72
CA THR A 7 7.43 -0.69 6.01
C THR A 7 7.78 -0.42 7.47
N ALA A 8 8.51 -1.35 8.09
CA ALA A 8 9.07 -1.15 9.43
C ALA A 8 10.52 -0.65 9.35
N THR A 9 11.37 -1.32 8.56
CA THR A 9 12.81 -1.05 8.45
C THR A 9 13.25 -0.49 7.09
N GLY A 10 12.32 -0.23 6.17
CA GLY A 10 12.60 0.41 4.88
C GLY A 10 12.70 -0.53 3.68
N ASN A 11 12.72 -1.86 3.85
CA ASN A 11 12.83 -2.82 2.73
C ASN A 11 11.68 -2.66 1.72
N SER A 12 10.43 -2.67 2.19
CA SER A 12 9.25 -2.47 1.34
C SER A 12 9.22 -1.08 0.71
N LEU A 13 9.75 -0.05 1.38
CA LEU A 13 9.89 1.29 0.79
C LEU A 13 10.95 1.29 -0.33
N TYR A 14 12.04 0.57 -0.18
CA TYR A 14 13.05 0.42 -1.23
C TYR A 14 12.45 -0.23 -2.48
N ILE A 15 11.68 -1.30 -2.31
CA ILE A 15 10.96 -1.95 -3.42
C ILE A 15 9.94 -1.00 -4.05
N ALA A 16 9.12 -0.32 -3.25
CA ALA A 16 8.13 0.64 -3.73
C ALA A 16 8.78 1.76 -4.57
N LYS A 17 9.92 2.29 -4.12
CA LYS A 17 10.71 3.27 -4.89
C LYS A 17 11.22 2.71 -6.21
N SER A 18 11.65 1.45 -6.23
CA SER A 18 12.21 0.79 -7.41
C SER A 18 11.15 0.51 -8.49
N ILE A 19 9.91 0.24 -8.08
CA ILE A 19 8.76 0.08 -9.00
C ILE A 19 8.44 1.42 -9.69
N GLY A 20 8.58 2.53 -8.96
CA GLY A 20 8.34 3.88 -9.47
C GLY A 20 6.85 4.27 -9.49
N GLY A 21 6.57 5.56 -9.35
CA GLY A 21 5.21 6.10 -9.22
C GLY A 21 5.04 7.01 -8.01
N GLU A 22 3.79 7.31 -7.66
CA GLU A 22 3.46 8.12 -6.49
C GLU A 22 3.37 7.23 -5.25
N LEU A 23 4.18 7.53 -4.24
CA LEU A 23 4.29 6.70 -3.04
C LEU A 23 3.37 7.19 -1.93
N TYR A 24 2.55 6.29 -1.41
CA TYR A 24 1.62 6.53 -0.32
C TYR A 24 1.95 5.61 0.85
N SER A 25 2.43 6.19 1.95
CA SER A 25 2.68 5.48 3.20
C SER A 25 1.33 5.10 3.83
N ILE A 26 1.05 3.80 3.98
CA ILE A 26 -0.20 3.31 4.60
C ILE A 26 -0.37 3.92 6.02
N PRO A 27 0.65 3.99 6.89
CA PRO A 27 0.53 4.66 8.17
C PRO A 27 0.14 6.14 8.09
N GLN A 28 0.64 6.83 7.06
CA GLN A 28 0.32 8.24 6.84
C GLN A 28 -1.14 8.39 6.36
N MET A 29 -1.58 7.55 5.43
CA MET A 29 -2.97 7.56 4.94
C MET A 29 -3.98 7.29 6.05
N VAL A 30 -3.67 6.35 6.94
CA VAL A 30 -4.47 6.10 8.15
C VAL A 30 -4.50 7.32 9.07
N LYS A 31 -3.36 7.99 9.28
CA LYS A 31 -3.28 9.19 10.12
C LYS A 31 -4.07 10.36 9.55
N GLU A 32 -4.07 10.50 8.22
CA GLU A 32 -4.76 11.57 7.49
C GLU A 32 -6.23 11.24 7.21
N GLY A 33 -6.69 10.02 7.53
CA GLY A 33 -8.06 9.59 7.27
C GLY A 33 -8.37 9.41 5.77
N THR A 34 -7.34 9.19 4.95
CA THR A 34 -7.49 9.03 3.50
C THR A 34 -7.59 7.55 3.16
N PHE A 35 -8.74 7.15 2.61
CA PHE A 35 -9.05 5.75 2.29
C PHE A 35 -9.54 5.54 0.86
N ASP A 36 -9.71 6.60 0.07
CA ASP A 36 -10.18 6.54 -1.30
C ASP A 36 -9.02 6.75 -2.27
N PHE A 37 -8.76 5.75 -3.13
CA PHE A 37 -7.65 5.78 -4.08
C PHE A 37 -8.14 5.48 -5.49
N THR A 38 -7.85 6.40 -6.42
CA THR A 38 -8.20 6.28 -7.83
C THR A 38 -6.95 6.39 -8.71
N ASP A 39 -6.67 5.38 -9.53
CA ASP A 39 -5.62 5.38 -10.56
C ASP A 39 -5.91 4.26 -11.56
N GLU A 40 -5.32 4.28 -12.76
CA GLU A 40 -5.41 3.17 -13.71
C GLU A 40 -4.79 1.89 -13.15
N LYS A 41 -3.72 2.03 -12.35
CA LYS A 41 -3.04 0.93 -11.65
C LYS A 41 -2.70 1.36 -10.24
N ILE A 42 -2.97 0.47 -9.28
CA ILE A 42 -2.62 0.65 -7.87
C ILE A 42 -1.74 -0.52 -7.44
N GLY A 43 -0.52 -0.20 -7.00
CA GLY A 43 0.43 -1.16 -6.44
C GLY A 43 0.33 -1.18 -4.91
N ILE A 44 0.52 -2.36 -4.32
CA ILE A 44 0.58 -2.54 -2.88
C ILE A 44 1.89 -3.24 -2.53
N VAL A 45 2.67 -2.65 -1.62
CA VAL A 45 3.95 -3.21 -1.17
C VAL A 45 3.99 -3.33 0.35
N SER A 46 4.08 -4.55 0.87
CA SER A 46 4.08 -4.79 2.32
C SER A 46 4.96 -5.98 2.69
N PRO A 47 5.64 -5.98 3.86
CA PRO A 47 6.26 -7.18 4.37
C PRO A 47 5.23 -8.29 4.58
N LEU A 48 5.69 -9.54 4.47
CA LEU A 48 4.96 -10.69 4.97
C LEU A 48 5.34 -10.93 6.43
N HIS A 49 4.34 -10.89 7.31
CA HIS A 49 4.44 -11.34 8.69
C HIS A 49 3.70 -12.67 8.83
N SER A 50 4.45 -13.74 9.13
CA SER A 50 3.89 -15.08 9.37
C SER A 50 2.93 -15.53 8.24
N TRP A 51 3.40 -15.48 6.98
CA TRP A 51 2.64 -15.86 5.77
C TRP A 51 1.46 -14.95 5.40
N SER A 52 1.31 -13.79 6.04
CA SER A 52 0.23 -12.85 5.73
C SER A 52 0.73 -11.41 5.72
N ALA A 53 -0.03 -10.51 5.11
CA ALA A 53 0.17 -9.09 5.35
C ALA A 53 -0.07 -8.79 6.85
N PRO A 54 0.66 -7.84 7.45
CA PRO A 54 0.42 -7.46 8.83
C PRO A 54 -1.04 -7.03 9.01
N LEU A 55 -1.65 -7.40 10.14
CA LEU A 55 -3.07 -7.09 10.42
C LEU A 55 -3.40 -5.60 10.23
N TYR A 56 -2.46 -4.72 10.56
CA TYR A 56 -2.56 -3.29 10.30
C TYR A 56 -2.87 -2.93 8.84
N VAL A 57 -2.20 -3.60 7.90
CA VAL A 57 -2.39 -3.42 6.45
C VAL A 57 -3.69 -4.07 6.00
N VAL A 58 -4.06 -5.22 6.56
CA VAL A 58 -5.34 -5.88 6.28
C VAL A 58 -6.51 -4.98 6.69
N ASP A 59 -6.44 -4.37 7.88
CA ASP A 59 -7.49 -3.47 8.37
C ASP A 59 -7.56 -2.16 7.59
N PHE A 60 -6.43 -1.69 7.05
CA PHE A 60 -6.42 -0.59 6.09
C PHE A 60 -7.19 -0.96 4.82
N PHE A 61 -6.98 -2.16 4.25
CA PHE A 61 -7.71 -2.59 3.05
C PHE A 61 -9.21 -2.74 3.27
N LYS A 62 -9.64 -3.24 4.44
CA LYS A 62 -11.08 -3.34 4.76
C LYS A 62 -11.79 -1.98 4.77
N LYS A 63 -11.05 -0.90 5.03
CA LYS A 63 -11.57 0.48 5.08
C LYS A 63 -11.40 1.25 3.78
N SER A 64 -10.54 0.76 2.89
CA SER A 64 -10.13 1.49 1.70
C SER A 64 -11.00 1.16 0.50
N ASN A 65 -11.34 2.18 -0.29
CA ASN A 65 -11.98 2.04 -1.58
C ASN A 65 -10.93 2.22 -2.69
N PHE A 66 -10.86 1.25 -3.59
CA PHE A 66 -9.94 1.27 -4.72
C PHE A 66 -10.72 1.33 -6.02
N LEU A 67 -10.59 2.44 -6.76
CA LEU A 67 -11.09 2.56 -8.12
C LEU A 67 -9.92 2.44 -9.08
N THR A 68 -9.76 1.25 -9.66
CA THR A 68 -8.63 0.92 -10.53
C THR A 68 -8.99 -0.17 -11.51
N VAL A 69 -8.23 -0.25 -12.61
CA VAL A 69 -8.33 -1.34 -13.58
C VAL A 69 -7.54 -2.56 -13.08
N ILE A 70 -6.44 -2.36 -12.34
CA ILE A 70 -5.54 -3.44 -11.88
C ILE A 70 -5.01 -3.17 -10.47
N ILE A 71 -4.92 -4.23 -9.67
CA ILE A 71 -4.25 -4.29 -8.36
C ILE A 71 -3.15 -5.36 -8.42
N PHE A 72 -1.95 -5.08 -7.91
CA PHE A 72 -0.90 -6.08 -7.70
C PHE A 72 -0.20 -5.92 -6.34
N LEU A 73 0.26 -7.05 -5.79
CA LEU A 73 0.78 -7.19 -4.43
C LEU A 73 2.24 -7.67 -4.46
N GLN A 74 3.13 -7.04 -3.68
CA GLN A 74 4.52 -7.46 -3.51
C GLN A 74 5.05 -7.31 -2.08
#